data_AF-A0A520HZS0-F1
#
_entry.id   AF-A0A520HZS0-F1
#
_cell.length_a   1.000
_cell.length_b   1.000
_cell.length_c   1.000
_cell.angle_alpha   90.00
_cell.angle_beta   90.00
_cell.angle_gamma   90.00
#
_symmetry.space_group_name_H-M   'P 1'
#
loop_
_entity.id
_entity.type
_entity.pdbx_description
1 polymer ?
#
loop_
_entity_poly.entity_id
_entity_poly.type
_entity_poly.pdbx_seq_one_letter_code
_entity_poly.pdbx_strand_id
1 'polypeptide(L)'
;MGDRNAKSIRFSAEVDEKLEKFSRKLGRSKLLVFCQMVDYFSRTGKDPLDINDEVLRRSQFKYHNTYMQFLKVQEKDLLIPIREETGRVYASQREIIGLLNKQVIEANRTLLDGQALLKSKLPAIEELIRSVREQLVQKRELKRHCSLIFEAYVEAREKLSVLDGKERRQSLLENAREQLKLL
;
A
#
# COMPACT_ATOMS: atom_id res chain seq x y z
N MET A 1 75.10 -14.39 35.94
CA MET A 1 73.73 -13.85 36.09
C MET A 1 73.77 -12.82 37.21
N GLY A 2 73.95 -11.54 36.87
CA GLY A 2 74.01 -10.47 37.87
C GLY A 2 72.65 -10.25 38.50
N ASP A 3 72.61 -10.07 39.82
CA ASP A 3 71.39 -9.77 40.55
C ASP A 3 70.78 -8.47 39.98
N ARG A 4 69.56 -8.54 39.42
CA ARG A 4 68.92 -7.39 38.74
C ARG A 4 68.60 -6.25 39.70
N ASN A 5 68.60 -6.51 41.01
CA ASN A 5 68.20 -5.56 42.04
C ASN A 5 69.40 -5.02 42.83
N ALA A 6 70.30 -4.32 42.13
CA ALA A 6 71.55 -3.82 42.71
C ALA A 6 71.43 -2.49 43.48
N LYS A 7 70.23 -1.92 43.63
CA LYS A 7 70.01 -0.59 44.23
C LYS A 7 69.18 -0.70 45.51
N SER A 8 69.59 0.02 46.55
CA SER A 8 68.88 0.11 47.83
C SER A 8 68.30 1.52 48.02
N ILE A 9 67.04 1.59 48.45
CA ILE A 9 66.34 2.83 48.78
C ILE A 9 66.06 2.82 50.28
N ARG A 10 66.45 3.89 50.97
CA ARG A 10 66.17 4.06 52.41
C ARG A 10 64.91 4.89 52.59
N PHE A 11 64.02 4.47 53.48
CA PHE A 11 62.79 5.16 53.85
C PHE A 11 62.52 4.95 55.35
N SER A 12 61.61 5.75 55.92
CA SER A 12 61.29 5.68 57.36
C SER A 12 60.53 4.41 57.73
N ALA A 13 60.56 4.04 59.02
CA ALA A 13 59.82 2.88 59.54
C ALA A 13 58.30 2.98 59.28
N GLU A 14 57.75 4.20 59.30
CA GLU A 14 56.34 4.44 58.98
C GLU A 14 55.99 4.12 57.52
N VAL A 15 56.89 4.45 56.59
CA VAL A 15 56.72 4.13 55.16
C VAL A 15 56.87 2.64 54.93
N ASP A 16 57.75 1.96 55.68
CA ASP A 16 57.88 0.50 55.63
C ASP A 16 56.60 -0.21 56.07
N GLU A 17 55.98 0.25 57.17
CA GLU A 17 54.73 -0.31 57.66
C GLU A 17 53.58 -0.13 56.65
N LYS A 18 53.51 1.04 56.00
CA LYS A 18 52.55 1.29 54.91
C LYS A 18 52.80 0.38 53.72
N LEU A 19 54.06 0.24 53.29
CA LEU A 19 54.44 -0.62 52.17
C LEU A 19 54.18 -2.10 52.46
N GLU A 20 54.42 -2.56 53.69
CA GLU A 20 54.07 -3.90 54.17
C GLU A 20 52.56 -4.14 54.09
N LYS A 21 51.74 -3.19 54.55
CA LYS A 21 50.27 -3.27 54.45
C LYS A 21 49.82 -3.36 52.99
N PHE A 22 50.38 -2.55 52.08
CA PHE A 22 50.07 -2.61 50.65
C PHE A 22 50.50 -3.93 50.00
N SER A 23 51.72 -4.38 50.32
CA SER A 23 52.30 -5.64 49.86
C SER A 23 51.42 -6.83 50.24
N ARG A 24 50.98 -6.90 51.51
CA ARG A 24 50.06 -7.93 52.00
C ARG A 24 48.69 -7.84 51.33
N LYS A 25 48.10 -6.64 51.21
CA LYS A 25 46.78 -6.44 50.58
C LYS A 25 46.75 -6.88 49.12
N LEU A 26 47.84 -6.64 48.39
CA LEU A 26 47.97 -6.99 46.97
C LEU A 26 48.54 -8.40 46.74
N GLY A 27 48.97 -9.11 47.78
CA GLY A 27 49.57 -10.44 47.69
C GLY A 27 50.90 -10.48 46.95
N ARG A 28 51.69 -9.40 46.98
CA ARG A 28 52.94 -9.22 46.19
C ARG A 28 54.08 -8.80 47.11
N SER A 29 55.34 -9.09 46.75
CA SER A 29 56.49 -8.63 47.54
C SER A 29 56.63 -7.10 47.52
N LYS A 30 57.19 -6.51 48.59
CA LYS A 30 57.43 -5.05 48.68
C LYS A 30 58.16 -4.49 47.47
N LEU A 31 59.19 -5.20 47.02
CA LEU A 31 60.00 -4.83 45.86
C LEU A 31 59.16 -4.80 44.58
N LEU A 32 58.32 -5.82 44.37
CA LEU A 32 57.47 -5.89 43.17
C LEU A 32 56.43 -4.77 43.17
N VAL A 33 55.82 -4.48 44.31
CA VAL A 33 54.87 -3.36 44.46
C VAL A 33 55.55 -2.03 44.17
N PHE A 34 56.76 -1.82 44.71
CA PHE A 34 57.53 -0.61 44.45
C PHE A 34 57.87 -0.44 42.95
N CYS A 35 58.39 -1.47 42.30
CA CYS A 35 58.68 -1.42 40.86
C CYS A 35 57.42 -1.12 40.04
N GLN A 36 56.29 -1.74 40.40
CA GLN A 36 55.00 -1.49 39.74
C GLN A 36 54.49 -0.06 39.95
N MET A 37 54.69 0.53 41.14
CA MET A 37 54.34 1.92 41.39
C MET A 37 55.19 2.86 40.53
N VAL A 38 56.51 2.64 40.46
CA VAL A 38 57.41 3.44 39.62
C VAL A 38 57.01 3.33 38.15
N ASP A 39 56.78 2.13 37.64
CA ASP A 39 56.31 1.90 36.28
C ASP A 39 54.96 2.55 36.01
N TYR A 40 54.03 2.49 36.97
CA TYR A 40 52.70 3.09 36.87
C TYR A 40 52.78 4.60 36.74
N PHE A 41 53.49 5.29 37.65
CA PHE A 41 53.63 6.74 37.61
C PHE A 41 54.39 7.20 36.36
N SER A 42 55.44 6.47 35.97
CA SER A 42 56.18 6.77 34.74
C SER A 42 55.35 6.61 33.47
N ARG A 43 54.50 5.59 33.37
CA ARG A 43 53.66 5.35 32.18
C ARG A 43 52.45 6.25 32.10
N THR A 44 51.83 6.53 33.25
CA THR A 44 50.59 7.33 33.32
C THR A 44 50.86 8.84 33.38
N GLY A 45 52.11 9.24 33.69
CA GLY A 45 52.48 10.63 33.90
C GLY A 45 51.79 11.27 35.11
N LYS A 46 51.22 10.44 36.01
CA LYS A 46 50.54 10.91 37.21
C LYS A 46 51.56 11.37 38.25
N ASP A 47 51.30 12.52 38.84
CA ASP A 47 52.05 13.00 40.00
C ASP A 47 51.53 12.29 41.26
N PRO A 48 52.38 11.53 42.00
CA PRO A 48 51.98 10.91 43.27
C PRO A 48 51.57 11.92 44.36
N LEU A 49 51.86 13.21 44.17
CA LEU A 49 51.39 14.31 45.02
C LEU A 49 50.01 14.85 44.61
N ASP A 50 49.53 14.54 43.40
CA ASP A 50 48.16 14.86 42.96
C ASP A 50 47.16 13.81 43.44
N ILE A 51 46.74 13.95 44.70
CA ILE A 51 45.71 13.10 45.35
C ILE A 51 44.36 13.15 44.60
N ASN A 52 44.17 14.19 43.80
CA ASN A 52 42.90 14.60 43.23
C ASN A 52 42.69 14.08 41.79
N ASP A 53 43.68 13.36 41.24
CA ASP A 53 43.70 12.76 39.89
C ASP A 53 43.14 13.72 38.82
N GLU A 54 43.66 14.94 38.77
CA GLU A 54 43.14 16.00 37.88
C GLU A 54 43.26 15.60 36.42
N VAL A 55 44.28 14.82 36.07
CA VAL A 55 44.50 14.30 34.72
C VAL A 55 43.34 13.39 34.30
N LEU A 56 42.89 12.50 35.19
CA LEU A 56 41.72 11.66 34.93
C LEU A 56 40.46 12.51 34.76
N ARG A 57 40.20 13.45 35.67
CA ARG A 57 39.02 14.33 35.58
C ARG A 57 38.99 15.15 34.31
N ARG A 58 40.12 15.75 33.91
CA ARG A 58 40.24 16.49 32.64
C ARG A 58 39.98 15.61 31.43
N SER A 59 40.48 14.37 31.44
CA SER A 59 40.26 13.41 30.36
C SER A 59 38.76 13.04 30.25
N GLN A 60 38.11 12.73 31.38
CA GLN A 60 36.69 12.41 31.42
C GLN A 60 35.83 13.58 30.93
N PHE A 61 36.15 14.79 31.39
CA PHE A 61 35.43 16.00 30.96
C PHE A 61 35.59 16.24 29.45
N LYS A 62 36.79 16.01 28.90
CA LYS A 62 37.03 16.09 27.46
C LYS A 62 36.19 15.07 26.69
N TYR A 63 36.15 13.80 27.12
CA TYR A 63 35.34 12.78 26.47
C TYR A 63 33.84 13.09 26.53
N HIS A 64 33.34 13.54 27.70
CA HIS A 64 31.93 13.94 27.84
C HIS A 64 31.59 15.13 26.92
N ASN A 65 32.47 16.11 26.81
CA ASN A 65 32.26 17.24 25.89
C ASN A 65 32.22 16.79 24.43
N THR A 66 33.14 15.91 24.02
CA THR A 66 33.13 15.35 22.65
C THR A 66 31.83 14.59 22.38
N TYR A 67 31.38 13.77 23.33
CA TYR A 67 30.12 13.02 23.19
C TYR A 67 28.91 13.97 23.09
N MET A 68 28.87 15.01 23.91
CA MET A 68 27.80 16.01 23.85
C MET A 68 27.81 16.78 22.53
N GLN A 69 28.98 17.12 21.99
CA GLN A 69 29.09 17.74 20.67
C GLN A 69 28.59 16.81 19.57
N PHE A 70 28.97 15.53 19.63
CA PHE A 70 28.50 14.53 18.69
C PHE A 70 26.97 14.37 18.73
N LEU A 71 26.37 14.31 19.92
CA LEU A 71 24.91 14.24 20.06
C LEU A 71 24.23 15.48 19.48
N LYS A 72 24.76 16.68 19.73
CA LYS A 72 24.22 17.92 19.15
C LYS A 72 24.28 17.92 17.62
N VAL A 73 25.37 17.39 17.05
CA VAL A 73 25.51 17.25 15.59
C VAL A 73 24.51 16.23 15.06
N GLN A 74 24.37 15.06 15.68
CA GLN A 74 23.36 14.07 15.29
C GLN A 74 21.93 14.62 15.37
N GLU A 75 21.63 15.37 16.42
CA GLU A 75 20.31 15.98 16.59
C GLU A 75 20.02 16.97 15.46
N LYS A 76 20.97 17.87 15.18
CA LYS A 76 20.85 18.91 14.16
C LYS A 76 20.81 18.35 12.75
N ASP A 77 21.73 17.44 12.43
CA ASP A 77 21.98 17.03 11.05
C ASP A 77 21.16 15.81 10.65
N LEU A 78 20.62 15.05 11.62
CA LEU A 78 19.87 13.82 11.35
C LEU A 78 18.45 13.86 11.95
N LEU A 79 18.33 14.02 13.27
CA LEU A 79 17.04 13.81 13.95
C LEU A 79 16.01 14.89 13.61
N ILE A 80 16.42 16.16 13.58
CA ILE A 80 15.55 17.27 13.20
C ILE A 80 15.07 17.11 11.74
N PRO A 81 15.96 16.94 10.74
CA PRO A 81 15.54 16.73 9.35
C PRO A 81 14.59 15.54 9.16
N ILE A 82 14.86 14.40 9.80
CA ILE A 82 13.98 13.22 9.72
C ILE A 82 12.58 13.55 10.23
N ARG A 83 12.48 14.25 11.36
CA ARG A 83 11.18 14.64 11.92
C ARG A 83 10.43 15.58 10.98
N GLU A 84 11.11 16.58 10.42
CA GLU A 84 10.51 17.52 9.47
C GLU A 84 10.06 16.85 8.18
N GLU A 85 10.88 15.97 7.61
CA GLU A 85 10.55 15.20 6.41
C GLU A 85 9.39 14.24 6.64
N THR A 86 9.38 13.53 7.78
CA THR A 86 8.24 12.68 8.18
C THR A 86 6.96 13.50 8.31
N GLY A 87 7.03 14.70 8.89
CA GLY A 87 5.91 15.62 8.98
C GLY A 87 5.38 16.05 7.62
N ARG A 88 6.28 16.36 6.66
CA ARG A 88 5.91 16.70 5.27
C ARG A 88 5.25 15.52 4.56
N VAL A 89 5.80 14.32 4.69
CA VAL A 89 5.22 13.09 4.12
C VAL A 89 3.82 12.85 4.67
N TYR A 90 3.63 12.99 5.99
CA TYR A 90 2.33 12.82 6.62
C TYR A 90 1.29 13.83 6.10
N ALA A 91 1.68 15.10 5.96
CA ALA A 91 0.81 16.13 5.41
C ALA A 91 0.41 15.82 3.96
N SER A 92 1.37 15.43 3.12
CA SER A 92 1.12 15.03 1.73
C SER A 92 0.20 13.82 1.63
N GLN A 93 0.44 12.78 2.44
CA GLN A 93 -0.43 11.59 2.47
C GLN A 93 -1.86 11.95 2.88
N ARG A 94 -2.04 12.86 3.83
CA ARG A 94 -3.36 13.34 4.24
C ARG A 94 -4.09 14.03 3.08
N GLU A 95 -3.40 14.84 2.29
CA GLU A 95 -3.97 15.48 1.11
C GLU A 95 -4.35 14.46 0.03
N ILE A 96 -3.46 13.49 -0.26
CA ILE A 96 -3.71 12.41 -1.23
C ILE A 96 -4.97 11.63 -0.83
N ILE A 97 -5.11 11.25 0.44
CA ILE A 97 -6.30 10.56 0.95
C ILE A 97 -7.55 11.44 0.78
N GLY A 98 -7.44 12.74 1.05
CA GLY A 98 -8.53 13.70 0.84
C GLY A 98 -8.98 13.76 -0.62
N LEU A 99 -8.05 13.80 -1.57
CA LEU A 99 -8.35 13.80 -3.01
C LEU A 99 -8.95 12.47 -3.47
N LEU A 100 -8.40 11.34 -3.04
CA LEU A 100 -8.93 10.01 -3.33
C LEU A 100 -10.38 9.87 -2.86
N ASN A 101 -10.67 10.30 -1.63
CA ASN A 101 -12.03 10.24 -1.10
C ASN A 101 -13.01 11.09 -1.93
N LYS A 102 -12.61 12.31 -2.33
CA LYS A 102 -13.43 13.15 -3.20
C LYS A 102 -13.68 12.48 -4.55
N GLN A 103 -12.62 11.98 -5.19
CA GLN A 103 -12.71 11.31 -6.48
C GLN A 103 -13.60 10.07 -6.43
N VAL A 104 -13.47 9.24 -5.38
CA VAL A 104 -14.30 8.04 -5.20
C VAL A 104 -15.77 8.43 -5.00
N ILE A 105 -16.05 9.45 -4.19
CA ILE A 105 -17.42 9.93 -3.97
C ILE A 105 -18.03 10.48 -5.26
N GLU A 106 -17.29 11.29 -6.02
CA GLU A 106 -17.74 11.86 -7.30
C GLU A 106 -17.96 10.78 -8.37
N ALA A 107 -17.04 9.81 -8.48
CA ALA A 107 -17.19 8.68 -9.38
C ALA A 107 -18.43 7.85 -9.05
N ASN A 108 -18.64 7.55 -7.75
CA ASN A 108 -19.82 6.81 -7.30
C ASN A 108 -21.12 7.58 -7.58
N ARG A 109 -21.15 8.90 -7.38
CA ARG A 109 -22.31 9.73 -7.74
C ARG A 109 -22.60 9.68 -9.24
N THR A 110 -21.58 9.89 -10.06
CA THR A 110 -21.72 9.85 -11.53
C THR A 110 -22.23 8.49 -12.01
N LEU A 111 -21.74 7.41 -11.39
CA LEU A 111 -22.16 6.05 -11.70
C LEU A 111 -23.63 5.80 -11.29
N LEU A 112 -24.03 6.25 -10.10
CA LEU A 112 -25.42 6.20 -9.65
C LEU A 112 -26.35 7.00 -10.56
N ASP A 113 -25.96 8.20 -10.98
CA ASP A 113 -26.74 9.04 -11.90
C ASP A 113 -26.90 8.36 -13.27
N GLY A 114 -25.83 7.76 -13.78
CA GLY A 114 -25.85 6.96 -15.00
C GLY A 114 -26.78 5.74 -14.89
N GLN A 115 -26.76 5.04 -13.76
CA GLN A 115 -27.66 3.92 -13.49
C GLN A 115 -29.12 4.37 -13.38
N ALA A 116 -29.39 5.50 -12.74
CA ALA A 116 -30.74 6.06 -12.63
C ALA A 116 -31.29 6.44 -14.02
N LEU A 117 -30.47 7.03 -14.88
CA LEU A 117 -30.82 7.36 -16.26
C LEU A 117 -31.08 6.10 -17.11
N LEU A 118 -30.28 5.06 -16.95
CA LEU A 118 -30.52 3.78 -17.63
C LEU A 118 -31.84 3.15 -17.16
N LYS A 119 -32.08 3.17 -15.85
CA LYS A 119 -33.31 2.65 -15.25
C LYS A 119 -34.56 3.38 -15.76
N SER A 120 -34.49 4.69 -16.00
CA SER A 120 -35.62 5.44 -16.56
C SER A 120 -35.86 5.18 -18.05
N LYS A 121 -34.82 4.78 -18.80
CA LYS A 121 -34.94 4.45 -20.23
C LYS A 121 -35.35 3.01 -20.51
N LEU A 122 -35.11 2.09 -19.57
CA LEU A 122 -35.46 0.67 -19.72
C LEU A 122 -36.94 0.42 -20.08
N PRO A 123 -37.93 1.07 -19.43
CA PRO A 123 -39.35 0.86 -19.77
C PRO A 123 -39.69 1.22 -21.23
N ALA A 124 -39.13 2.32 -21.76
CA ALA A 124 -39.35 2.71 -23.14
C ALA A 124 -38.76 1.69 -24.13
N ILE A 125 -37.62 1.09 -23.78
CA ILE A 125 -37.02 0.00 -24.56
C ILE A 125 -37.90 -1.25 -24.49
N GLU A 126 -38.42 -1.60 -23.31
CA GLU A 126 -39.33 -2.74 -23.15
C GLU A 126 -40.62 -2.56 -23.96
N GLU A 127 -41.19 -1.36 -23.99
CA GLU A 127 -42.35 -1.04 -24.83
C GLU A 127 -42.04 -1.16 -26.32
N LEU A 128 -40.88 -0.65 -26.76
CA LEU A 128 -40.45 -0.79 -28.15
C LEU A 128 -40.30 -2.26 -28.54
N ILE A 129 -39.67 -3.08 -27.68
CA ILE A 129 -39.51 -4.52 -27.90
C ILE A 129 -40.86 -5.21 -27.99
N ARG A 130 -41.81 -4.84 -27.12
CA ARG A 130 -43.18 -5.39 -27.13
C ARG A 130 -43.89 -5.06 -28.44
N SER A 131 -43.84 -3.81 -28.87
CA SER A 131 -44.45 -3.35 -30.13
C SER A 131 -43.86 -4.09 -31.35
N VAL A 132 -42.54 -4.21 -31.42
CA VAL A 132 -41.86 -4.96 -32.50
C VAL A 132 -42.29 -6.42 -32.49
N ARG A 133 -42.41 -7.04 -31.31
CA ARG A 133 -42.86 -8.42 -31.18
C ARG A 133 -44.29 -8.60 -31.68
N GLU A 134 -45.20 -7.68 -31.33
CA GLU A 134 -46.60 -7.70 -31.78
C GLU A 134 -46.68 -7.57 -33.31
N GLN A 135 -45.95 -6.63 -33.91
CA GLN A 135 -45.88 -6.48 -35.37
C GLN A 135 -45.33 -7.73 -36.06
N LEU A 136 -44.32 -8.40 -35.47
CA LEU A 136 -43.78 -9.63 -36.01
C LEU A 136 -44.78 -10.80 -35.93
N VAL A 137 -45.59 -10.87 -34.87
CA VAL A 137 -46.66 -11.87 -34.73
C VAL A 137 -47.76 -11.61 -35.76
N GLN A 138 -48.28 -10.39 -35.84
CA GLN A 138 -49.29 -9.99 -36.82
C GLN A 138 -48.82 -10.28 -38.25
N LYS A 139 -47.57 -9.97 -38.58
CA LYS A 139 -46.99 -10.27 -39.90
C LYS A 139 -46.95 -11.78 -40.19
N ARG A 140 -46.66 -12.63 -39.19
CA ARG A 140 -46.69 -14.09 -39.36
C ARG A 140 -48.12 -14.60 -39.57
N GLU A 141 -49.06 -14.09 -38.78
CA GLU A 141 -50.47 -14.45 -38.89
C GLU A 141 -51.03 -14.05 -40.26
N LEU A 142 -50.75 -12.84 -40.74
CA LEU A 142 -51.15 -12.38 -42.06
C LEU A 142 -50.57 -13.28 -43.16
N LYS A 143 -49.28 -13.60 -43.09
CA LYS A 143 -48.65 -14.54 -44.03
C LYS A 143 -49.34 -15.91 -44.03
N ARG A 144 -49.70 -16.42 -42.85
CA ARG A 144 -50.40 -17.71 -42.71
C ARG A 144 -51.79 -17.64 -43.33
N HIS A 145 -52.58 -16.61 -43.04
CA HIS A 145 -53.91 -16.44 -43.61
C HIS A 145 -53.87 -16.28 -45.13
N CYS A 146 -52.94 -15.46 -45.66
CA CYS A 146 -52.75 -15.34 -47.10
C CYS A 146 -52.37 -16.68 -47.74
N SER A 147 -51.53 -17.49 -47.09
CA SER A 147 -51.15 -18.82 -47.58
C SER A 147 -52.35 -19.77 -47.62
N LEU A 148 -53.18 -19.78 -46.56
CA LEU A 148 -54.41 -20.59 -46.50
C LEU A 148 -55.41 -20.20 -47.59
N ILE A 149 -55.63 -18.91 -47.83
CA ILE A 149 -56.50 -18.44 -48.91
C ILE A 149 -55.94 -18.87 -50.27
N PHE A 150 -54.62 -18.76 -50.47
CA PHE A 150 -53.98 -19.20 -51.71
C PHE A 150 -54.11 -20.70 -51.92
N GLU A 151 -53.86 -21.52 -50.90
CA GLU A 151 -54.01 -22.98 -50.96
C GLU A 151 -55.45 -23.37 -51.26
N ALA A 152 -56.42 -22.78 -50.55
CA ALA A 152 -57.85 -23.01 -50.80
C ALA A 152 -58.27 -22.58 -52.22
N TYR A 153 -57.75 -21.45 -52.71
CA TYR A 153 -58.00 -21.00 -54.08
C TYR A 153 -57.38 -21.95 -55.12
N VAL A 154 -56.15 -22.42 -54.91
CA VAL A 154 -55.47 -23.39 -55.79
C VAL A 154 -56.24 -24.70 -55.81
N GLU A 155 -56.61 -25.25 -54.66
CA GLU A 155 -57.37 -26.49 -54.55
C GLU A 155 -58.75 -26.37 -55.21
N ALA A 156 -59.47 -25.27 -54.98
CA ALA A 156 -60.76 -25.02 -55.62
C ALA A 156 -60.63 -24.84 -57.15
N ARG A 157 -59.52 -24.26 -57.61
CA ARG A 157 -59.22 -24.11 -59.04
C ARG A 157 -58.87 -25.46 -59.69
N GLU A 158 -58.11 -26.32 -59.04
CA GLU A 158 -57.77 -27.65 -59.55
C GLU A 158 -59.01 -28.56 -59.67
N LYS A 159 -60.00 -28.38 -58.79
CA LYS A 159 -61.29 -29.08 -58.85
C LYS A 159 -62.21 -28.59 -59.98
N LEU A 160 -61.92 -27.46 -60.62
CA LEU A 160 -62.68 -26.98 -61.79
C LEU A 160 -62.23 -27.70 -63.06
N SER A 161 -63.19 -28.24 -63.81
CA SER A 161 -62.93 -28.84 -65.11
C SER A 161 -62.83 -27.78 -66.21
N VAL A 162 -62.22 -28.11 -67.34
CA VAL A 162 -62.09 -27.21 -68.52
C VAL A 162 -63.47 -26.72 -69.01
N LEU A 163 -64.53 -27.47 -68.71
CA LEU A 163 -65.94 -27.19 -69.01
C LEU A 163 -66.64 -26.20 -68.04
N ASP A 164 -66.03 -25.86 -66.89
CA ASP A 164 -66.62 -24.88 -65.98
C ASP A 164 -66.56 -23.46 -66.59
N GLY A 165 -67.73 -22.81 -66.65
CA GLY A 165 -67.94 -21.52 -67.29
C GLY A 165 -67.11 -20.38 -66.70
N LYS A 166 -66.85 -19.35 -67.53
CA LYS A 166 -66.05 -18.17 -67.19
C LYS A 166 -66.54 -17.47 -65.91
N GLU A 167 -67.85 -17.48 -65.66
CA GLU A 167 -68.48 -16.92 -64.47
C GLU A 167 -68.05 -17.61 -63.16
N ARG A 168 -67.94 -18.94 -63.14
CA ARG A 168 -67.55 -19.70 -61.94
C ARG A 168 -66.08 -19.48 -61.54
N ARG A 169 -65.22 -19.29 -62.55
CA ARG A 169 -63.80 -18.90 -62.33
C ARG A 169 -63.70 -17.46 -61.81
N GLN A 170 -64.56 -16.58 -62.30
CA GLN A 170 -64.62 -15.17 -61.89
C GLN A 170 -65.14 -15.03 -60.45
N SER A 171 -66.18 -15.78 -60.08
CA SER A 171 -66.70 -15.80 -58.70
C SER A 171 -65.70 -16.37 -57.69
N LEU A 172 -64.90 -17.37 -58.08
CA LEU A 172 -63.81 -17.89 -57.24
C LEU A 172 -62.68 -16.88 -57.03
N LEU A 173 -62.35 -16.11 -58.06
CA LEU A 173 -61.41 -14.99 -57.98
C LEU A 173 -61.94 -13.84 -57.11
N GLU A 174 -63.22 -13.52 -57.23
CA GLU A 174 -63.88 -12.50 -56.41
C GLU A 174 -63.94 -12.92 -54.95
N ASN A 175 -64.33 -14.16 -54.64
CA ASN A 175 -64.31 -14.69 -53.27
C ASN A 175 -62.91 -14.67 -52.63
N ALA A 176 -61.87 -15.09 -53.35
CA ALA A 176 -60.50 -15.04 -52.82
C ALA A 176 -60.02 -13.59 -52.59
N ARG A 177 -60.43 -12.65 -53.46
CA ARG A 177 -60.14 -11.21 -53.28
C ARG A 177 -60.93 -10.59 -52.13
N GLU A 178 -62.16 -11.00 -51.88
CA GLU A 178 -62.94 -10.57 -50.73
C GLU A 178 -62.35 -11.10 -49.42
N GLN A 179 -61.93 -12.36 -49.39
CA GLN A 179 -61.23 -12.94 -48.23
C GLN A 179 -59.90 -12.24 -47.94
N LEU A 180 -59.15 -11.82 -48.98
CA LEU A 180 -57.94 -11.00 -48.82
C LEU A 180 -58.22 -9.57 -48.35
N LYS A 181 -59.39 -9.00 -48.65
CA LYS A 181 -59.80 -7.67 -48.16
C LYS A 181 -60.25 -7.68 -46.69
N LEU A 182 -60.62 -8.84 -46.17
CA LEU A 182 -61.07 -9.03 -44.79
C LEU A 182 -59.93 -9.29 -43.80
N LEU A 183 -58.68 -9.40 -44.30
CA LEU A 183 -57.44 -9.55 -43.53
C LEU A 183 -56.72 -8.22 -43.32
#